data_AF-A0A3D3FC26-F1
#
_entry.id   AF-A0A3D3FC26-F1
#
_cell.length_a   1.000
_cell.length_b   1.000
_cell.length_c   1.000
_cell.angle_alpha   90.00
_cell.angle_beta   90.00
_cell.angle_gamma   90.00
#
_symmetry.space_group_name_H-M   'P 1'
#
loop_
_entity.id
_entity.type
_entity.pdbx_description
1 polymer ?
#
loop_
_entity_poly.entity_id
_entity_poly.type
_entity_poly.pdbx_seq_one_letter_code
_entity_poly.pdbx_strand_id
1 'polypeptide(L)'
;MARKKILLLLGPNLDMVGVREQNVYGTETTESINHDVKRFAEKLGFTLDIYQSNHEGDLIDKIHSVRGAYDGCILNAGALTHYSYALRDAITCVHGIPFVETHMSNIHAREDFRNTSVIAPV
;
A
#
# COMPACT_ATOMS: atom_id res chain seq x y z
N MET A 1 -0.85 27.11 4.08
CA MET A 1 0.08 26.01 4.42
C MET A 1 0.26 25.14 3.18
N ALA A 2 1.44 24.56 2.97
CA ALA A 2 1.63 23.57 1.91
C ALA A 2 0.71 22.36 2.15
N ARG A 3 0.10 21.81 1.10
CA ARG A 3 -0.66 20.55 1.22
C ARG A 3 0.30 19.43 1.58
N LYS A 4 -0.09 18.59 2.54
CA LYS A 4 0.66 17.37 2.85
C LYS A 4 0.57 16.37 1.71
N LYS A 5 1.65 15.66 1.44
CA LYS A 5 1.80 14.70 0.34
C LYS A 5 1.88 13.27 0.87
N ILE A 6 1.01 12.41 0.38
CA ILE A 6 0.91 11.00 0.79
C ILE A 6 1.26 10.09 -0.39
N LEU A 7 1.93 8.98 -0.11
CA LEU A 7 2.11 7.88 -1.05
C LEU A 7 1.13 6.76 -0.73
N LEU A 8 0.41 6.26 -1.74
CA LEU A 8 -0.24 4.95 -1.69
C LEU A 8 0.64 3.95 -2.44
N LEU A 9 1.20 3.00 -1.70
CA LEU A 9 2.10 1.98 -2.21
C LEU A 9 1.38 0.63 -2.26
N LEU A 10 1.32 0.04 -3.46
CA LEU A 10 0.58 -1.17 -3.75
C LEU A 10 1.54 -2.27 -4.22
N GLY A 11 1.53 -3.40 -3.52
CA GLY A 11 2.37 -4.55 -3.80
C GLY A 11 1.83 -5.48 -4.89
N PRO A 12 2.31 -6.73 -4.92
CA PRO A 12 2.06 -7.63 -6.02
C PRO A 12 0.60 -8.02 -6.22
N ASN A 13 0.20 -8.14 -7.48
CA ASN A 13 -1.12 -8.51 -8.00
C ASN A 13 -2.24 -7.47 -7.75
N LEU A 14 -1.95 -6.34 -7.11
CA LEU A 14 -2.95 -5.29 -6.88
C LEU A 14 -3.28 -4.49 -8.15
N ASP A 15 -2.45 -4.58 -9.19
CA ASP A 15 -2.77 -4.17 -10.55
C ASP A 15 -3.95 -4.94 -11.14
N MET A 16 -4.16 -6.18 -10.70
CA MET A 16 -5.17 -7.10 -11.24
C MET A 16 -6.51 -7.07 -10.49
N VAL A 17 -6.71 -6.11 -9.58
CA VAL A 17 -7.99 -5.93 -8.86
C VAL A 17 -9.11 -5.67 -9.87
N GLY A 18 -10.25 -6.35 -9.68
CA GLY A 18 -11.41 -6.29 -10.58
C GLY A 18 -11.33 -7.20 -11.82
N VAL A 19 -10.15 -7.76 -12.14
CA VAL A 19 -9.97 -8.73 -13.25
C VAL A 19 -10.08 -10.17 -12.75
N ARG A 20 -9.59 -10.46 -11.54
CA ARG A 20 -9.74 -11.75 -10.85
C ARG A 20 -10.71 -11.57 -9.68
N GLU A 21 -11.76 -12.40 -9.64
CA GLU A 21 -12.75 -12.49 -8.54
C GLU A 21 -13.71 -11.29 -8.41
N GLN A 22 -14.52 -11.01 -9.45
CA GLN A 22 -15.65 -10.06 -9.35
C GLN A 22 -16.59 -10.33 -8.17
N ASN A 23 -16.69 -11.60 -7.74
CA ASN A 23 -17.51 -12.02 -6.60
C ASN A 23 -16.88 -11.69 -5.22
N VAL A 24 -15.57 -11.41 -5.15
CA VAL A 24 -14.85 -11.12 -3.88
C VAL A 24 -14.47 -9.64 -3.76
N TYR A 25 -14.06 -9.00 -4.88
CA TYR A 25 -13.56 -7.62 -4.88
C TYR A 25 -14.51 -6.60 -5.54
N GLY A 26 -15.68 -7.03 -6.01
CA GLY A 26 -16.67 -6.17 -6.65
C GLY A 26 -16.40 -5.88 -8.13
N THR A 27 -17.17 -4.97 -8.73
CA THR A 27 -17.04 -4.54 -10.14
C THR A 27 -16.09 -3.36 -10.33
N GLU A 28 -15.42 -2.92 -9.27
CA GLU A 28 -14.51 -1.78 -9.35
C GLU A 28 -13.17 -2.19 -9.96
N THR A 29 -12.70 -1.39 -10.91
CA THR A 29 -11.37 -1.58 -11.51
C THR A 29 -10.31 -0.86 -10.70
N THR A 30 -9.06 -1.27 -10.85
CA THR A 30 -7.89 -0.57 -10.29
C THR A 30 -7.91 0.93 -10.62
N GLU A 31 -8.33 1.31 -11.84
CA GLU A 31 -8.44 2.72 -12.26
C GLU A 31 -9.53 3.46 -11.50
N SER A 32 -10.70 2.84 -11.30
CA SER A 32 -11.81 3.44 -10.54
C SER A 32 -11.39 3.70 -9.09
N ILE A 33 -10.81 2.69 -8.44
CA ILE A 33 -10.31 2.78 -7.07
C ILE A 33 -9.26 3.90 -6.96
N ASN A 34 -8.29 3.93 -7.88
CA ASN A 34 -7.24 4.95 -7.88
C ASN A 34 -7.82 6.37 -8.01
N HIS A 35 -8.84 6.55 -8.83
CA HIS A 35 -9.51 7.84 -9.01
C HIS A 35 -10.29 8.25 -7.76
N ASP A 36 -11.03 7.33 -7.14
CA ASP A 36 -11.82 7.63 -5.95
C ASP A 36 -10.95 7.93 -4.73
N VAL A 37 -9.86 7.19 -4.53
CA VAL A 37 -8.93 7.46 -3.42
C VAL A 37 -8.20 8.79 -3.63
N LYS A 38 -7.80 9.14 -4.87
CA LYS A 38 -7.22 10.47 -5.17
C LYS A 38 -8.21 11.59 -4.87
N ARG A 39 -9.44 11.47 -5.37
CA ARG A 39 -10.51 12.44 -5.12
C ARG A 39 -10.79 12.59 -3.62
N PHE A 40 -10.80 11.49 -2.88
CA PHE A 40 -10.99 11.51 -1.43
C PHE A 40 -9.85 12.24 -0.72
N ALA A 41 -8.60 11.97 -1.08
CA ALA A 41 -7.44 12.67 -0.54
C ALA A 41 -7.48 14.18 -0.83
N GLU A 42 -7.85 14.57 -2.05
CA GLU A 42 -7.99 15.97 -2.45
C GLU A 42 -9.06 16.71 -1.64
N LYS A 43 -10.20 16.07 -1.38
CA LYS A 43 -11.28 16.61 -0.53
C LYS A 43 -10.80 16.85 0.90
N LEU A 44 -9.89 16.02 1.39
CA LEU A 44 -9.26 16.16 2.71
C LEU A 44 -8.07 17.15 2.72
N GLY A 45 -7.73 17.73 1.57
CA GLY A 45 -6.63 18.70 1.46
C GLY A 45 -5.24 18.09 1.34
N PHE A 46 -5.13 16.81 0.97
CA PHE A 46 -3.87 16.13 0.69
C PHE A 46 -3.58 16.08 -0.81
N THR A 47 -2.32 15.85 -1.16
CA THR A 47 -1.91 15.34 -2.47
C THR A 47 -1.57 13.85 -2.34
N LEU A 48 -1.96 13.06 -3.34
CA LEU A 48 -1.78 11.60 -3.30
C LEU A 48 -1.09 11.11 -4.58
N ASP A 49 0.08 10.52 -4.42
CA ASP A 49 0.70 9.71 -5.47
C ASP A 49 0.35 8.24 -5.23
N ILE A 50 0.14 7.50 -6.31
CA ILE A 50 -0.10 6.05 -6.26
C ILE A 50 1.04 5.38 -7.02
N TYR A 51 1.64 4.36 -6.42
CA TYR A 51 2.66 3.52 -7.05
C TYR A 51 2.32 2.06 -6.80
N GLN A 52 2.35 1.26 -7.86
CA GLN A 52 2.15 -0.18 -7.81
C GLN A 52 3.36 -0.87 -8.44
N SER A 53 3.83 -1.96 -7.83
CA SER A 53 4.79 -2.86 -8.48
C SER A 53 4.58 -4.30 -8.02
N ASN A 54 4.87 -5.23 -8.93
CA ASN A 54 4.94 -6.66 -8.68
C ASN A 54 6.33 -7.11 -8.20
N HIS A 55 7.32 -6.20 -8.18
CA HIS A 55 8.70 -6.49 -7.80
C HIS A 55 9.01 -5.94 -6.42
N GLU A 56 9.50 -6.80 -5.53
CA GLU A 56 9.86 -6.43 -4.16
C GLU A 56 10.94 -5.33 -4.11
N GLY A 57 11.96 -5.41 -4.97
CA GLY A 57 13.02 -4.40 -5.04
C GLY A 57 12.50 -3.00 -5.39
N ASP A 58 11.58 -2.90 -6.35
CA ASP A 58 10.96 -1.63 -6.73
C ASP A 58 10.17 -1.00 -5.57
N LEU A 59 9.48 -1.83 -4.79
CA LEU A 59 8.73 -1.39 -3.61
C LEU A 59 9.69 -0.90 -2.52
N ILE A 60 10.81 -1.59 -2.30
CA ILE A 60 11.87 -1.17 -1.37
C ILE A 60 12.45 0.18 -1.80
N ASP A 61 12.83 0.32 -3.06
CA ASP A 61 13.37 1.59 -3.59
C ASP A 61 12.34 2.71 -3.47
N LYS A 62 11.06 2.40 -3.71
CA LYS A 62 9.98 3.36 -3.51
C LYS A 62 9.81 3.76 -2.06
N ILE A 63 9.90 2.83 -1.10
CA ILE A 63 9.89 3.12 0.34
C ILE A 63 11.05 4.05 0.69
N HIS A 64 12.27 3.77 0.24
CA HIS A 64 13.40 4.65 0.50
C HIS A 64 13.20 6.07 -0.05
N SER A 65 12.54 6.19 -1.21
CA SER A 65 12.21 7.50 -1.83
C SER A 65 11.22 8.34 -1.02
N VAL A 66 10.54 7.76 -0.03
CA VAL A 66 9.57 8.46 0.83
C VAL A 66 10.25 9.58 1.62
N ARG A 67 11.50 9.35 2.04
CA ARG A 67 12.28 10.29 2.86
C ARG A 67 12.48 11.63 2.14
N GLY A 68 11.93 12.69 2.73
CA GLY A 68 12.06 14.06 2.22
C GLY A 68 11.16 14.39 1.03
N ALA A 69 10.33 13.45 0.56
CA ALA A 69 9.41 13.67 -0.55
C ALA A 69 7.93 13.52 -0.16
N TYR A 70 7.63 12.81 0.94
CA TYR A 70 6.27 12.54 1.39
C TYR A 70 6.15 12.73 2.91
N ASP A 71 4.94 13.05 3.37
CA ASP A 71 4.58 13.22 4.79
C ASP A 71 4.02 11.92 5.42
N GLY A 72 3.79 10.89 4.61
CA GLY A 72 3.25 9.61 5.05
C GLY A 72 3.08 8.62 3.90
N CYS A 73 2.99 7.34 4.24
CA CYS A 73 2.78 6.26 3.28
C CYS A 73 1.64 5.33 3.75
N ILE A 74 0.70 5.04 2.85
CA ILE A 74 -0.28 3.97 3.00
C ILE A 74 0.24 2.79 2.20
N LEU A 75 0.36 1.62 2.81
CA LEU A 75 0.93 0.42 2.20
C LEU A 75 -0.12 -0.69 2.17
N ASN A 76 -0.31 -1.28 1.00
CA ASN A 76 -0.88 -2.62 0.88
C ASN A 76 0.16 -3.49 0.18
N ALA A 77 0.91 -4.28 0.95
CA ALA A 77 2.02 -5.08 0.42
C ALA A 77 1.55 -6.36 -0.33
N GLY A 78 0.24 -6.58 -0.46
CA GLY A 78 -0.30 -7.79 -1.06
C GLY A 78 0.21 -9.04 -0.33
N ALA A 79 0.69 -10.03 -1.08
CA ALA A 79 1.22 -11.26 -0.49
C ALA A 79 2.52 -11.03 0.32
N LEU A 80 3.30 -10.00 0.00
CA LEU A 80 4.60 -9.72 0.65
C LEU A 80 4.44 -9.40 2.14
N THR A 81 3.26 -8.94 2.55
CA THR A 81 2.81 -8.82 3.95
C THR A 81 3.25 -10.00 4.83
N HIS A 82 3.19 -11.22 4.31
CA HIS A 82 3.30 -12.43 5.11
C HIS A 82 4.73 -12.97 5.23
N TYR A 83 5.67 -12.47 4.45
CA TYR A 83 7.02 -13.06 4.40
C TYR A 83 8.16 -12.11 4.02
N SER A 84 7.88 -10.88 3.57
CA SER A 84 8.92 -9.93 3.19
C SER A 84 9.49 -9.20 4.39
N TYR A 85 10.50 -9.81 5.01
CA TYR A 85 11.34 -9.11 5.98
C TYR A 85 12.15 -7.98 5.32
N ALA A 86 12.41 -8.08 4.02
CA ALA A 86 13.08 -7.02 3.28
C ALA A 86 12.24 -5.72 3.23
N LEU A 87 10.92 -5.80 2.98
CA LEU A 87 10.03 -4.63 3.05
C LEU A 87 9.88 -4.11 4.48
N ARG A 88 9.73 -5.00 5.46
CA ARG A 88 9.70 -4.64 6.87
C ARG A 88 10.92 -3.81 7.24
N ASP A 89 12.11 -4.28 6.91
CA ASP A 89 13.35 -3.60 7.26
C ASP A 89 13.50 -2.29 6.47
N ALA A 90 13.10 -2.24 5.20
CA ALA A 90 13.05 -1.00 4.41
C ALA A 90 12.18 0.08 5.06
N ILE A 91 11.02 -0.28 5.63
CA ILE A 91 10.17 0.64 6.39
C ILE A 91 10.92 1.19 7.60
N THR A 92 11.59 0.32 8.37
CA THR A 92 12.35 0.75 9.55
C THR A 92 13.52 1.69 9.23
N CYS A 93 14.08 1.63 8.02
CA CYS A 93 15.14 2.53 7.57
C CYS A 93 14.64 3.96 7.29
N VAL A 94 13.33 4.16 7.10
CA VAL A 94 12.72 5.46 6.79
C VAL A 94 12.17 6.10 8.07
N HIS A 95 13.08 6.68 8.86
CA HIS A 95 12.70 7.31 10.13
C HIS A 95 11.87 8.58 9.97
N GLY A 96 10.92 8.77 10.89
CA GLY A 96 10.15 10.01 11.03
C GLY A 96 8.98 10.17 10.07
N ILE A 97 8.69 9.16 9.22
CA ILE A 97 7.53 9.15 8.33
C ILE A 97 6.57 8.03 8.76
N PRO A 98 5.28 8.32 8.98
CA PRO A 98 4.31 7.29 9.34
C PRO A 98 3.97 6.38 8.16
N PHE A 99 3.94 5.07 8.43
CA PHE A 99 3.41 4.05 7.54
C PHE A 99 2.10 3.50 8.11
N VAL A 100 1.12 3.27 7.24
CA VAL A 100 -0.16 2.64 7.59
C VAL A 100 -0.37 1.42 6.69
N GLU A 101 -0.33 0.24 7.27
CA GLU A 101 -0.62 -1.01 6.56
C GLU A 101 -2.14 -1.16 6.34
N THR A 102 -2.52 -1.65 5.16
CA THR A 102 -3.90 -1.85 4.75
C THR A 102 -4.06 -3.14 3.97
N HIS A 103 -5.22 -3.78 4.13
CA HIS A 103 -5.61 -4.96 3.36
C HIS A 103 -7.05 -4.79 2.88
N MET A 104 -7.32 -5.15 1.62
CA MET A 104 -8.68 -5.11 1.06
C MET A 104 -9.59 -6.20 1.63
N SER A 105 -9.01 -7.30 2.10
CA SER A 105 -9.73 -8.43 2.70
C SER A 105 -9.39 -8.57 4.18
N ASN A 106 -10.29 -9.18 4.97
CA ASN A 106 -9.97 -9.59 6.33
C ASN A 106 -8.98 -10.78 6.30
N ILE A 107 -7.69 -10.49 6.50
CA ILE A 107 -6.63 -11.52 6.44
C ILE A 107 -6.77 -12.59 7.53
N HIS A 108 -7.44 -12.28 8.65
CA HIS A 108 -7.67 -13.21 9.77
C HIS A 108 -8.83 -14.19 9.53
N ALA A 109 -9.66 -13.94 8.51
CA ALA A 109 -10.74 -14.82 8.11
C ALA A 109 -10.35 -15.74 6.93
N ARG A 110 -9.05 -15.79 6.61
CA ARG A 110 -8.50 -16.49 5.45
C ARG A 110 -7.57 -17.62 5.89
N GLU A 111 -6.85 -18.19 4.92
CA GLU A 111 -5.92 -19.29 5.14
C GLU A 111 -4.84 -18.92 6.17
N ASP A 112 -4.38 -19.90 6.97
CA ASP A 112 -3.49 -19.65 8.12
C ASP A 112 -2.21 -18.87 7.76
N PHE A 113 -1.65 -19.09 6.57
CA PHE A 113 -0.45 -18.39 6.10
C PHE A 113 -0.66 -16.89 5.90
N ARG A 114 -1.92 -16.40 5.92
CA ARG A 114 -2.27 -14.98 5.80
C ARG A 114 -2.52 -14.30 7.15
N ASN A 115 -2.61 -15.06 8.23
CA ASN A 115 -2.98 -14.50 9.54
C ASN A 115 -1.88 -13.61 10.14
N THR A 116 -0.63 -13.81 9.73
CA THR A 116 0.53 -13.06 10.23
C THR A 116 1.01 -12.06 9.19
N SER A 117 1.09 -10.79 9.57
CA SER A 117 1.87 -9.77 8.87
C SER A 117 3.23 -9.64 9.54
N VAL A 118 4.31 -9.78 8.77
CA VAL A 118 5.66 -9.48 9.26
C VAL A 118 5.93 -7.97 9.28
N ILE A 119 5.07 -7.18 8.64
CA ILE A 119 5.16 -5.72 8.53
C ILE A 119 4.48 -5.03 9.71
N ALA A 120 3.32 -5.52 10.17
CA ALA A 120 2.55 -4.91 11.25
C ALA A 120 3.33 -4.50 12.52
N PRO A 121 4.42 -5.18 12.94
CA PRO A 121 5.20 -4.78 14.12
C PRO A 121 6.05 -3.51 13.97
N VAL A 122 6.20 -2.92 12.77
CA VAL A 122 7.10 -1.77 12.50
C VAL A 122 6.39 -0.52 12.02
#